data_AF-A0A0C2D3I3-F1
#
_entry.id   AF-A0A0C2D3I3-F1
#
_cell.length_a   1.000
_cell.length_b   1.000
_cell.length_c   1.000
_cell.angle_alpha   90.00
_cell.angle_beta   90.00
_cell.angle_gamma   90.00
#
_symmetry.space_group_name_H-M   'P 1'
#
loop_
_entity.id
_entity.type
_entity.pdbx_description
1 polymer ?
#
loop_
_entity_poly.entity_id
_entity_poly.type
_entity_poly.pdbx_seq_one_letter_code
_entity_poly.pdbx_strand_id
1 'polypeptide(L)'
;MTDALCEMTEPIPNLPDGRTIRLGGERFEAPEVLFQPHLINVEKPGLSEILFGCIQSSDIDTRLDFYKHIVLSGGSTMYPGLPSRLEKEMKQLYLDRVLKGNTELFQRDLGIFADTFMWR
;
A
#
# COMPACT_ATOMS: atom_id res chain seq x y z
N MET A 1 19.84 1.34 19.70
CA MET A 1 18.86 1.86 18.71
C MET A 1 18.75 0.98 17.46
N THR A 2 19.30 -0.25 17.47
CA THR A 2 19.24 -1.21 16.35
C THR A 2 18.46 -2.48 16.66
N ASP A 3 18.02 -2.68 17.90
CA ASP A 3 17.48 -3.98 18.35
C ASP A 3 15.95 -4.06 18.24
N ALA A 4 15.26 -2.93 18.02
CA ALA A 4 13.79 -2.88 17.99
C ALA A 4 13.15 -3.15 16.62
N LEU A 5 13.95 -3.27 15.55
CA LEU A 5 13.45 -3.73 14.24
C LEU A 5 13.60 -5.26 14.06
N CYS A 6 14.16 -5.94 15.07
CA CYS A 6 14.38 -7.38 15.08
C CYS A 6 13.14 -8.20 15.53
N GLU A 7 12.03 -7.56 15.90
CA GLU A 7 10.83 -8.26 16.39
C GLU A 7 9.84 -8.71 15.28
N MET A 8 10.16 -8.46 14.01
CA MET A 8 9.41 -9.00 12.85
C MET A 8 10.25 -9.99 12.03
N THR A 9 10.93 -10.93 12.70
CA THR A 9 11.68 -12.00 12.00
C THR A 9 10.95 -13.33 12.12
N GLU A 10 10.22 -13.66 11.05
CA GLU A 10 10.14 -15.04 10.56
C GLU A 10 11.54 -15.70 10.65
N PRO A 11 11.62 -17.00 10.99
CA PRO A 11 12.89 -17.68 11.24
C PRO A 11 13.82 -17.53 10.04
N ILE A 12 15.10 -17.29 10.34
CA ILE A 12 16.13 -17.07 9.32
C ILE A 12 16.12 -18.27 8.36
N PRO A 13 15.77 -18.10 7.07
CA PRO A 13 15.59 -19.24 6.19
C PRO A 13 16.95 -19.90 5.97
N ASN A 14 17.02 -21.18 6.34
CA ASN A 14 18.16 -22.02 6.01
C ASN A 14 18.04 -22.38 4.53
N LEU A 15 19.10 -22.11 3.77
CA LEU A 15 19.21 -22.63 2.42
C LEU A 15 19.29 -24.17 2.47
N PRO A 16 18.96 -24.85 1.37
CA PRO A 16 19.06 -26.31 1.28
C PRO A 16 20.49 -26.84 1.48
N ASP A 17 21.51 -25.97 1.46
CA ASP A 17 22.92 -26.27 1.77
C ASP A 17 23.25 -26.12 3.27
N GLY A 18 22.27 -25.79 4.11
CA GLY A 18 22.43 -25.56 5.55
C GLY A 18 22.98 -24.19 5.93
N ARG A 19 23.16 -23.27 4.97
CA ARG A 19 23.61 -21.90 5.27
C ARG A 19 22.44 -21.03 5.70
N THR A 20 22.71 -20.17 6.68
CA THR A 20 21.74 -19.21 7.20
C THR A 20 22.03 -17.83 6.60
N ILE A 21 21.04 -17.23 5.91
CA ILE A 21 21.17 -15.89 5.33
C ILE A 21 20.41 -14.85 6.15
N ARG A 22 21.07 -13.76 6.54
CA ARG A 22 20.40 -12.65 7.24
C ARG A 22 19.79 -11.70 6.21
N LEU A 23 18.46 -11.64 6.20
CA LEU A 23 17.72 -10.66 5.40
C LEU A 23 17.45 -9.42 6.25
N GLY A 24 17.94 -8.27 5.78
CA GLY A 24 17.78 -6.97 6.42
C GLY A 24 16.66 -6.17 5.78
N GLY A 25 17.04 -5.04 5.15
CA GLY A 25 16.15 -4.09 4.49
C GLY A 25 15.57 -4.59 3.16
N GLU A 26 16.18 -5.62 2.56
CA GLU A 26 15.76 -6.20 1.28
C GLU A 26 14.31 -6.71 1.34
N ARG A 27 13.85 -7.09 2.54
CA ARG A 27 12.46 -7.53 2.81
C ARG A 27 11.43 -6.44 2.55
N PHE A 28 11.83 -5.17 2.61
CA PHE A 28 10.97 -4.01 2.37
C PHE A 28 11.22 -3.40 0.99
N GLU A 29 12.44 -3.45 0.48
CA GLU A 29 12.78 -2.95 -0.86
C GLU A 29 12.13 -3.79 -1.97
N ALA A 30 12.09 -5.11 -1.82
CA ALA A 30 11.47 -5.99 -2.82
C ALA A 30 9.98 -5.68 -3.09
N PRO A 31 9.10 -5.56 -2.07
CA PRO A 31 7.71 -5.18 -2.30
C PRO A 31 7.53 -3.69 -2.64
N GLU A 32 8.52 -2.82 -2.39
CA GLU A 32 8.44 -1.39 -2.74
C GLU A 32 8.31 -1.17 -4.25
N VAL A 33 8.83 -2.10 -5.05
CA VAL A 33 8.70 -2.09 -6.51
C VAL A 33 7.24 -2.04 -6.98
N LEU A 34 6.28 -2.51 -6.17
CA LEU A 34 4.85 -2.41 -6.49
C LEU A 34 4.34 -0.96 -6.45
N PHE A 35 4.92 -0.12 -5.60
CA PHE A 35 4.57 1.29 -5.46
C PHE A 35 5.51 2.19 -6.26
N GLN A 36 6.76 1.76 -6.47
CA GLN A 36 7.80 2.46 -7.22
C GLN A 36 8.41 1.57 -8.32
N PRO A 37 7.71 1.35 -9.45
CA PRO A 37 8.20 0.46 -10.51
C PRO A 37 9.51 0.92 -11.16
N HIS A 38 9.86 2.20 -11.03
CA HIS A 38 11.13 2.73 -11.53
C HIS A 38 12.37 2.09 -10.87
N LEU A 39 12.23 1.48 -9.68
CA LEU A 39 13.32 0.77 -9.00
C LEU A 39 13.85 -0.43 -9.81
N ILE A 40 13.04 -0.98 -10.71
CA ILE A 40 13.42 -2.05 -11.64
C ILE A 40 13.51 -1.55 -13.09
N ASN A 41 13.70 -0.24 -13.30
CA ASN A 41 13.71 0.42 -14.62
C ASN A 41 12.42 0.22 -15.42
N VAL A 42 11.26 0.11 -14.75
CA VAL A 42 9.95 0.07 -15.41
C VAL A 42 9.28 1.44 -15.29
N GLU A 43 9.03 2.09 -16.42
CA GLU A 43 8.32 3.37 -16.50
C GLU A 43 6.80 3.17 -16.50
N LYS A 44 6.26 2.69 -15.36
CA LYS A 44 4.82 2.57 -15.14
C LYS A 44 4.44 3.20 -13.80
N PRO A 45 3.20 3.70 -13.67
CA PRO A 45 2.67 4.16 -12.39
C PRO A 45 2.64 3.03 -11.36
N GLY A 46 2.80 3.39 -10.09
CA GLY A 46 2.70 2.45 -8.97
C GLY A 46 1.29 1.93 -8.75
N LEU A 47 1.15 0.91 -7.91
CA LEU A 47 -0.12 0.27 -7.58
C LEU A 47 -1.21 1.28 -7.16
N SER A 48 -0.88 2.19 -6.25
CA SER A 48 -1.83 3.19 -5.74
C SER A 48 -2.28 4.16 -6.81
N GLU A 49 -1.37 4.57 -7.70
CA GLU A 49 -1.69 5.49 -8.80
C GLU A 49 -2.57 4.83 -9.85
N ILE A 50 -2.31 3.56 -10.17
CA ILE A 50 -3.15 2.77 -11.07
C ILE A 50 -4.55 2.63 -10.47
N LEU A 51 -4.65 2.23 -9.19
CA LEU A 51 -5.93 2.07 -8.50
C LEU A 51 -6.71 3.38 -8.47
N PHE A 52 -6.06 4.48 -8.12
CA PHE A 52 -6.67 5.81 -8.12
C PHE A 52 -7.14 6.20 -9.53
N GLY A 53 -6.33 5.95 -10.56
CA GLY A 53 -6.69 6.21 -11.95
C GLY A 53 -7.92 5.41 -12.39
N CYS A 54 -8.00 4.13 -12.03
CA CYS A 54 -9.16 3.28 -12.30
C CYS A 54 -10.43 3.86 -11.65
N ILE A 55 -10.38 4.23 -10.37
CA ILE A 55 -11.54 4.82 -9.67
C ILE A 55 -11.94 6.15 -10.32
N GLN A 56 -10.97 6.98 -10.70
CA GLN A 56 -11.27 8.26 -11.34
C GLN A 56 -11.80 8.14 -12.78
N SER A 57 -11.57 7.01 -13.45
CA SER A 57 -12.17 6.72 -14.74
C SER A 57 -13.65 6.32 -14.66
N SER A 58 -14.12 5.90 -13.48
CA SER A 58 -15.51 5.52 -13.23
C SER A 58 -16.45 6.72 -13.04
N ASP A 59 -17.76 6.47 -13.06
CA ASP A 59 -18.78 7.50 -12.86
C ASP A 59 -18.69 8.16 -11.49
N ILE A 60 -18.84 9.49 -11.46
CA ILE A 60 -18.65 10.34 -10.26
C ILE A 60 -19.47 9.84 -9.07
N ASP A 61 -20.71 9.39 -9.31
CA ASP A 61 -21.63 8.93 -8.27
C ASP A 61 -21.15 7.63 -7.59
N THR A 62 -20.36 6.81 -8.29
CA THR A 62 -19.85 5.51 -7.79
C THR A 62 -18.48 5.60 -7.13
N ARG A 63 -17.72 6.67 -7.38
CA ARG A 63 -16.32 6.81 -6.90
C ARG A 63 -16.21 6.72 -5.39
N LEU A 64 -17.11 7.38 -4.68
CA LEU A 64 -17.13 7.39 -3.21
C LEU A 64 -17.36 5.99 -2.65
N ASP A 65 -18.16 5.17 -3.33
CA ASP A 65 -18.44 3.79 -2.95
C ASP A 65 -17.21 2.90 -3.20
N PHE A 66 -16.52 3.10 -4.32
CA PHE A 66 -15.29 2.36 -4.60
C PHE A 66 -14.15 2.65 -3.62
N TYR A 67 -14.01 3.88 -3.13
CA TYR A 67 -13.01 4.17 -2.09
C TYR A 67 -13.31 3.48 -0.75
N LYS A 68 -14.59 3.19 -0.46
CA LYS A 68 -15.01 2.45 0.74
C LYS A 68 -14.85 0.94 0.60
N HIS A 69 -14.86 0.42 -0.62
CA HIS A 69 -14.96 -1.03 -0.88
C HIS A 69 -13.74 -1.59 -1.63
N ILE A 70 -12.53 -1.22 -1.21
CA ILE A 70 -11.30 -1.78 -1.75
C ILE A 70 -10.99 -3.10 -1.04
N VAL A 71 -11.11 -4.21 -1.77
CA VAL A 71 -10.78 -5.55 -1.26
C VAL A 71 -9.46 -6.02 -1.84
N LEU A 72 -8.52 -6.41 -0.98
CA LEU A 72 -7.26 -7.01 -1.38
C LEU A 72 -7.39 -8.52 -1.53
N SER A 73 -6.89 -9.05 -2.64
CA SER A 73 -6.90 -10.49 -2.92
C SER A 73 -5.61 -10.92 -3.62
N GLY A 74 -5.20 -12.17 -3.34
CA GLY A 74 -4.01 -12.80 -3.93
C GLY A 74 -2.84 -12.97 -2.95
N GLY A 75 -1.89 -13.84 -3.31
CA GLY A 75 -0.74 -14.12 -2.43
C GLY A 75 0.17 -12.90 -2.22
N SER A 76 0.34 -12.07 -3.24
CA SER A 76 1.16 -10.85 -3.18
C SER A 76 0.55 -9.72 -2.34
N THR A 77 -0.72 -9.81 -1.93
CA THR A 77 -1.32 -8.83 -1.02
C THR A 77 -1.13 -9.20 0.45
N MET A 78 -0.53 -10.37 0.75
CA MET A 78 -0.23 -10.81 2.12
C MET A 78 1.05 -10.21 2.69
N TYR A 79 1.71 -9.28 1.97
CA TYR A 79 2.85 -8.56 2.52
C TYR A 79 2.43 -7.78 3.78
N PRO A 80 3.17 -7.92 4.90
CA PRO A 80 2.85 -7.22 6.14
C PRO A 80 2.93 -5.70 5.92
N GLY A 81 1.88 -4.99 6.31
CA GLY A 81 1.79 -3.53 6.17
C GLY A 81 1.36 -3.03 4.78
N LEU A 82 1.16 -3.90 3.79
CA LEU A 82 0.67 -3.50 2.46
C LEU A 82 -0.70 -2.80 2.51
N PRO A 83 -1.71 -3.29 3.26
CA PRO A 83 -3.00 -2.59 3.36
C PRO A 83 -2.86 -1.18 3.92
N SER A 84 -2.11 -1.02 5.01
CA SER A 84 -1.88 0.29 5.65
C SER A 84 -1.10 1.24 4.75
N ARG A 85 -0.12 0.72 4.00
CA ARG A 85 0.63 1.51 3.00
C ARG A 85 -0.28 2.00 1.87
N LEU A 86 -1.09 1.10 1.31
CA LEU A 86 -2.03 1.44 0.24
C LEU A 86 -3.06 2.48 0.71
N GLU A 87 -3.64 2.30 1.89
CA GLU A 87 -4.60 3.24 2.47
C GLU A 87 -3.98 4.64 2.64
N LYS A 88 -2.74 4.71 3.14
CA LYS A 88 -2.02 5.97 3.31
C LYS A 88 -1.79 6.69 1.98
N GLU A 89 -1.34 5.97 0.95
CA GLU A 89 -1.11 6.57 -0.37
C GLU A 89 -2.41 6.99 -1.04
N MET A 90 -3.47 6.20 -0.93
CA MET A 90 -4.80 6.54 -1.47
C MET A 90 -5.34 7.83 -0.84
N LYS A 91 -5.21 7.97 0.48
CA LYS A 91 -5.55 9.20 1.21
C LYS A 91 -4.74 10.40 0.72
N GLN A 92 -3.43 10.22 0.51
CA GLN A 92 -2.55 11.28 0.03
C GLN A 92 -2.91 11.69 -1.41
N LEU A 93 -3.14 10.74 -2.31
CA LEU A 93 -3.55 11.00 -3.70
C LEU A 93 -4.91 11.70 -3.76
N TYR A 94 -5.86 11.30 -2.91
CA TYR A 94 -7.16 11.97 -2.81
C TYR A 94 -7.04 13.42 -2.32
N LEU A 95 -6.25 13.64 -1.26
CA LEU A 95 -5.99 14.99 -0.74
C LEU A 95 -5.33 15.90 -1.79
N ASP A 96 -4.33 15.37 -2.49
CA ASP A 96 -3.55 16.14 -3.46
C ASP A 96 -4.35 16.41 -4.76
N ARG A 97 -4.94 15.36 -5.35
CA ARG A 97 -5.56 15.45 -6.68
C ARG A 97 -7.03 15.88 -6.65
N VAL A 98 -7.78 15.53 -5.61
CA VAL A 98 -9.22 15.87 -5.50
C VAL A 98 -9.41 17.12 -4.66
N LEU A 99 -8.85 17.15 -3.46
CA LEU A 99 -9.05 18.25 -2.50
C LEU A 99 -8.06 19.40 -2.70
N LYS A 100 -7.04 19.24 -3.54
CA LYS A 100 -6.00 20.24 -3.82
C LYS A 100 -5.35 20.81 -2.54
N GLY A 101 -5.12 19.94 -1.55
CA GLY A 101 -4.53 20.31 -0.27
C GLY A 101 -5.50 20.88 0.78
N ASN A 102 -6.81 20.86 0.53
CA ASN A 102 -7.78 21.32 1.52
C ASN A 102 -8.01 20.29 2.64
N THR A 103 -7.23 20.43 3.72
CA THR A 103 -7.22 19.53 4.88
C THR A 103 -8.53 19.53 5.69
N GLU A 104 -9.29 20.63 5.66
CA GLU A 104 -10.56 20.73 6.41
C GLU A 104 -11.64 19.83 5.81
N LEU A 105 -11.72 19.81 4.47
CA LEU A 105 -12.62 18.90 3.75
C LEU A 105 -12.18 17.44 3.88
N PHE A 106 -10.86 17.20 3.97
CA PHE A 106 -10.33 15.87 4.18
C PHE A 106 -10.80 15.28 5.51
N GLN A 107 -10.84 16.05 6.59
CA GLN A 107 -11.33 15.57 7.89
C GLN A 107 -12.81 15.19 7.88
N ARG A 108 -13.64 15.90 7.08
CA ARG A 108 -15.05 15.56 6.88
C ARG A 108 -15.21 14.29 6.04
N ASP A 109 -14.37 14.14 5.03
CA ASP A 109 -14.40 13.03 4.08
C ASP A 109 -13.61 11.80 4.60
N LEU A 110 -12.91 11.88 5.75
CA LEU A 110 -12.21 10.76 6.40
C LEU A 110 -13.13 9.56 6.68
N GLY A 111 -14.43 9.79 6.84
CA GLY A 111 -15.44 8.74 6.95
C GLY A 111 -15.54 7.84 5.71
N ILE A 112 -15.02 8.25 4.56
CA ILE A 112 -14.92 7.42 3.34
C ILE A 112 -13.89 6.30 3.52
N PHE A 113 -12.84 6.53 4.31
CA PHE A 113 -11.74 5.57 4.48
C PHE A 113 -11.76 4.83 5.82
N ALA A 114 -12.71 5.16 6.70
CA ALA A 114 -12.81 4.56 8.03
C ALA A 114 -13.21 3.07 7.99
N ASP A 115 -13.91 2.63 6.94
CA ASP A 115 -14.47 1.27 6.83
C ASP A 115 -13.76 0.40 5.77
N THR A 116 -12.75 0.93 5.07
CA THR A 116 -12.18 0.31 3.84
C THR A 116 -11.37 -0.97 4.09
N PHE A 117 -10.86 -1.21 5.30
CA PHE A 117 -9.99 -2.35 5.59
C PHE A 117 -10.40 -3.09 6.87
N MET A 118 -11.64 -3.58 6.91
CA MET A 118 -12.04 -4.58 7.90
C MET A 118 -11.66 -5.97 7.37
N TRP A 119 -10.58 -6.56 7.90
CA TRP A 119 -10.30 -7.99 7.71
C TRP A 119 -11.47 -8.78 8.31
N ARG A 120 -12.10 -9.63 7.50
CA ARG A 120 -13.02 -10.66 7.96
C ARG A 120 -12.31 -12.00 7.97
#